data_AF-A0A971D2L1-F1
#
_entry.id   AF-A0A971D2L1-F1
#
_cell.length_a   1.000
_cell.length_b   1.000
_cell.length_c   1.000
_cell.angle_alpha   90.00
_cell.angle_beta   90.00
_cell.angle_gamma   90.00
#
_symmetry.space_group_name_H-M   'P 1'
#
loop_
_entity.id
_entity.type
_entity.pdbx_description
1 polymer ?
#
loop_
_entity_poly.entity_id
_entity_poly.type
_entity_poly.pdbx_seq_one_letter_code
_entity_poly.pdbx_strand_id
1 'polypeptide(L)'
;MSSDSPPTGGRVSGSSAGPVPAGRDPIAGARVFVSWSGGKDACLALRRAVARGAEPVALVCMLHEGGRVSRGHGLPLALLEEQAAALRVPLVTRAATWEEYEDTYIALLHELRGQGVEAGVFGDIDLQGHRDWVERVCRTAGLG
;
A
#
# COMPACT_ATOMS: atom_id res chain seq x y z
N MET A 1 -62.08 -28.76 40.82
CA MET A 1 -61.52 -27.48 40.34
C MET A 1 -60.09 -27.41 40.84
N SER A 2 -59.18 -28.07 40.12
CA SER A 2 -57.76 -28.14 40.47
C SER A 2 -57.02 -27.14 39.59
N SER A 3 -56.32 -26.23 40.26
CA SER A 3 -55.50 -25.17 39.72
C SER A 3 -54.16 -25.71 39.22
N ASP A 4 -53.84 -25.46 37.95
CA ASP A 4 -52.48 -25.55 37.42
C ASP A 4 -52.17 -24.27 36.64
N SER A 5 -51.19 -23.52 37.11
CA SER A 5 -50.60 -22.37 36.41
C SER A 5 -49.22 -22.77 35.89
N PRO A 6 -48.84 -22.41 34.65
CA PRO A 6 -47.53 -22.75 34.11
C PRO A 6 -46.44 -21.79 34.62
N PRO A 7 -45.16 -22.22 34.62
CA PRO A 7 -44.06 -21.44 35.20
C PRO A 7 -43.67 -20.24 34.32
N THR A 8 -43.37 -19.12 34.99
CA THR A 8 -42.79 -17.91 34.42
C THR A 8 -41.39 -18.19 33.84
N GLY A 9 -41.28 -18.17 32.51
CA GLY A 9 -40.01 -18.19 31.80
C GLY A 9 -39.20 -16.91 32.07
N GLY A 10 -37.98 -17.08 32.57
CA GLY A 10 -37.04 -15.99 32.81
C GLY A 10 -36.65 -15.28 31.52
N ARG A 11 -36.63 -13.94 31.57
CA ARG A 11 -36.04 -13.11 30.52
C ARG A 11 -34.53 -13.37 30.49
N VAL A 12 -34.05 -14.01 29.43
CA VAL A 12 -32.63 -13.97 29.07
C VAL A 12 -32.33 -12.52 28.68
N SER A 13 -31.51 -11.85 29.50
CA SER A 13 -30.94 -10.56 29.16
C SER A 13 -30.07 -10.74 27.92
N GLY A 14 -30.57 -10.30 26.77
CA GLY A 14 -29.77 -10.20 25.56
C GLY A 14 -28.66 -9.19 25.83
N SER A 15 -27.46 -9.70 26.08
CA SER A 15 -26.24 -8.90 26.03
C SER A 15 -26.09 -8.41 24.59
N SER A 16 -26.62 -7.23 24.29
CA SER A 16 -26.31 -6.52 23.06
C SER A 16 -24.83 -6.18 23.12
N ALA A 17 -24.00 -6.97 22.43
CA ALA A 17 -22.67 -6.54 22.07
C ALA A 17 -22.84 -5.23 21.29
N GLY A 18 -22.47 -4.11 21.92
CA GLY A 18 -22.36 -2.83 21.23
C GLY A 18 -21.39 -2.98 20.05
N PRO A 19 -21.49 -2.11 19.04
CA PRO A 19 -20.60 -2.17 17.88
C PRO A 19 -19.14 -2.16 18.38
N VAL A 20 -18.38 -3.18 17.97
CA VAL A 20 -16.92 -3.20 18.14
C VAL A 20 -16.42 -1.89 17.54
N PRO A 21 -15.68 -1.04 18.29
CA PRO A 21 -15.14 0.18 17.70
C PRO A 21 -14.29 -0.24 16.50
N ALA A 22 -14.68 0.21 15.31
CA ALA A 22 -13.93 -0.06 14.09
C ALA A 22 -12.50 0.38 14.36
N GLY A 23 -11.57 -0.58 14.40
CA GLY A 23 -10.16 -0.29 14.61
C GLY A 23 -9.72 0.79 13.63
N ARG A 24 -8.84 1.70 14.08
CA ARG A 24 -8.25 2.74 13.22
C ARG A 24 -7.78 2.07 11.92
N ASP A 25 -8.14 2.66 10.77
CA ASP A 25 -7.66 2.18 9.47
C ASP A 25 -6.13 2.01 9.54
N PRO A 26 -5.59 0.81 9.26
CA PRO A 26 -4.18 0.50 9.49
C PRO A 26 -3.21 1.41 8.72
N ILE A 27 -3.68 2.13 7.70
CA ILE A 27 -2.84 3.03 6.91
C ILE A 27 -2.95 4.50 7.34
N ALA A 28 -3.89 4.84 8.23
CA ALA A 28 -4.13 6.22 8.62
C ALA A 28 -2.96 6.78 9.44
N GLY A 29 -2.24 7.74 8.90
CA GLY A 29 -1.01 8.33 9.44
C GLY A 29 0.27 7.55 9.13
N ALA A 30 0.17 6.43 8.41
CA ALA A 30 1.33 5.66 8.00
C ALA A 30 2.09 6.40 6.90
N ARG A 31 3.41 6.49 7.03
CA ARG A 31 4.30 6.99 5.97
C ARG A 31 4.47 5.92 4.92
N VAL A 32 4.10 6.21 3.68
CA VAL A 32 4.08 5.21 2.60
C VAL A 32 4.93 5.62 1.42
N PHE A 33 5.50 4.63 0.75
CA PHE A 33 5.92 4.80 -0.64
C PHE A 33 4.80 4.30 -1.57
N VAL A 34 4.75 4.85 -2.78
CA VAL A 34 3.83 4.42 -3.82
C VAL A 34 4.63 3.87 -4.99
N SER A 35 4.36 2.63 -5.39
CA SER A 35 4.87 2.08 -6.65
C SER A 35 4.28 2.89 -7.81
N TRP A 36 5.15 3.63 -8.50
CA TRP A 36 4.76 4.66 -9.45
C TRP A 36 5.19 4.30 -10.86
N SER A 37 4.21 3.79 -11.63
CA SER A 37 4.40 3.47 -13.04
C SER A 37 4.03 4.64 -13.98
N GLY A 38 3.55 5.76 -13.42
CA GLY A 38 3.06 6.95 -14.15
C GLY A 38 1.66 6.80 -14.76
N GLY A 39 0.99 5.67 -14.53
CA GLY A 39 -0.33 5.34 -15.07
C GLY A 39 -1.51 5.63 -14.15
N LYS A 40 -2.72 5.39 -14.67
CA LYS A 40 -4.01 5.63 -13.98
C LYS A 40 -4.16 4.83 -12.68
N ASP A 41 -3.66 3.59 -12.66
CA ASP A 41 -3.89 2.66 -11.54
C ASP A 41 -3.03 3.03 -10.32
N ALA A 42 -1.76 3.40 -10.54
CA ALA A 42 -0.90 3.97 -9.51
C ALA A 42 -1.46 5.29 -8.95
N CYS A 43 -1.97 6.16 -9.82
CA CYS A 43 -2.61 7.41 -9.41
C CYS A 43 -3.89 7.16 -8.57
N LEU A 44 -4.71 6.18 -8.97
CA LEU A 44 -5.90 5.78 -8.21
C LEU A 44 -5.54 5.20 -6.84
N ALA A 45 -4.50 4.37 -6.77
CA ALA A 45 -4.01 3.79 -5.52
C ALA A 45 -3.48 4.86 -4.56
N LEU A 46 -2.65 5.81 -5.06
CA LEU A 46 -2.21 6.98 -4.31
C LEU A 46 -3.40 7.77 -3.75
N ARG A 47 -4.38 8.11 -4.60
CA ARG A 47 -5.56 8.86 -4.17
C ARG A 47 -6.36 8.14 -3.08
N ARG A 48 -6.54 6.83 -3.21
CA ARG A 48 -7.24 6.01 -2.20
C ARG A 48 -6.46 5.95 -0.89
N ALA A 49 -5.13 5.84 -0.95
CA ALA A 49 -4.29 5.81 0.24
C ALA A 49 -4.36 7.14 1.02
N VAL A 50 -4.24 8.26 0.31
CA VAL A 50 -4.38 9.61 0.90
C VAL A 50 -5.78 9.81 1.50
N ALA A 51 -6.85 9.38 0.81
CA ALA A 51 -8.21 9.51 1.33
C ALA A 51 -8.45 8.69 2.61
N ARG A 52 -7.68 7.63 2.83
CA ARG A 52 -7.67 6.81 4.06
C ARG A 52 -6.69 7.35 5.12
N GLY A 53 -6.02 8.47 4.85
CA GLY A 53 -5.16 9.17 5.79
C GLY A 53 -3.68 8.78 5.73
N ALA A 54 -3.24 8.02 4.73
CA ALA A 54 -1.81 7.74 4.57
C ALA A 54 -1.02 8.99 4.15
N GLU A 55 0.27 9.02 4.50
CA GLU A 55 1.21 10.08 4.17
C GLU A 55 2.18 9.60 3.08
N PRO A 56 1.93 9.89 1.79
CA PRO A 56 2.84 9.50 0.72
C PRO A 56 4.12 10.34 0.78
N VAL A 57 5.25 9.70 1.07
CA VAL A 57 6.55 10.37 1.20
C VAL A 57 7.49 10.10 0.03
N ALA A 58 7.19 9.10 -0.81
CA ALA A 58 7.97 8.79 -2.00
C ALA A 58 7.11 8.14 -3.08
N LEU A 59 7.34 8.53 -4.34
CA LEU A 59 6.97 7.77 -5.53
C LEU A 59 8.19 6.95 -5.94
N VAL A 60 8.03 5.64 -6.12
CA VAL A 60 9.13 4.74 -6.47
C VAL A 60 8.95 4.25 -7.90
N CYS A 61 9.94 4.45 -8.76
CA CYS A 61 9.90 3.96 -10.13
C CYS A 61 11.23 3.31 -10.53
N MET A 62 11.19 2.05 -10.95
CA MET A 62 12.33 1.37 -11.55
C MET A 62 12.46 1.73 -13.02
N LEU A 63 13.68 2.08 -13.43
CA LEU A 63 14.04 2.46 -14.79
C LEU A 63 14.74 1.30 -15.51
N HIS A 64 14.76 1.37 -16.84
CA HIS A 64 15.69 0.57 -17.64
C HIS A 64 17.16 0.85 -17.26
N GLU A 65 18.11 -0.03 -17.63
CA GLU A 65 19.53 0.11 -17.28
C GLU A 65 20.10 1.49 -17.72
N GLY A 66 19.60 2.01 -18.84
CA GLY A 66 20.00 3.31 -19.36
C GLY A 66 19.49 4.51 -18.54
N GLY A 67 18.64 4.31 -17.53
CA GLY A 67 18.18 5.35 -16.59
C GLY A 67 17.29 6.44 -17.20
N ARG A 68 16.78 6.24 -18.42
CA ARG A 68 16.03 7.27 -19.17
C ARG A 68 14.53 7.08 -19.20
N VAL A 69 14.07 5.84 -19.07
CA VAL A 69 12.67 5.47 -19.22
C VAL A 69 12.26 4.45 -18.15
N SER A 70 11.00 4.51 -17.70
CA SER A 70 10.45 3.54 -16.74
C SER A 70 10.44 2.14 -17.32
N ARG A 71 10.77 1.14 -16.50
CA ARG A 71 10.78 -0.25 -16.92
C ARG A 71 9.37 -0.81 -17.15
N GLY A 72 8.36 -0.29 -16.45
CA GLY A 72 6.97 -0.76 -16.56
C GLY A 72 6.24 -0.31 -17.83
N HIS A 73 6.41 0.94 -18.26
CA HIS A 73 5.63 1.53 -19.36
C HIS A 73 6.46 2.36 -20.35
N GLY A 74 7.80 2.37 -20.22
CA GLY A 74 8.67 3.12 -21.13
C GLY A 74 8.50 4.64 -21.04
N LEU A 75 7.98 5.16 -19.93
CA LEU A 75 7.75 6.61 -19.77
C LEU A 75 9.08 7.33 -19.56
N PRO A 76 9.34 8.45 -20.25
CA PRO A 76 10.54 9.26 -20.01
C PRO A 76 10.66 9.70 -18.56
N LEU A 77 11.89 9.69 -18.02
CA LEU A 77 12.16 10.16 -16.66
C LEU A 77 11.64 11.59 -16.42
N ALA A 78 11.85 12.49 -17.38
CA ALA A 78 11.35 13.86 -17.31
C ALA A 78 9.82 13.95 -17.09
N LEU A 79 9.05 13.05 -17.72
CA LEU A 79 7.61 13.00 -17.52
C LEU A 79 7.25 12.51 -16.11
N LEU A 80 7.98 11.53 -15.57
CA LEU A 80 7.77 11.06 -14.20
C LEU A 80 8.12 12.16 -13.18
N GLU A 81 9.16 12.94 -13.45
CA GLU A 81 9.55 14.09 -12.63
C GLU A 81 8.47 15.18 -12.63
N GLU A 82 7.91 15.50 -13.80
CA GLU A 82 6.77 16.43 -13.92
C GLU A 82 5.54 15.93 -13.14
N GLN A 83 5.22 14.64 -13.23
CA GLN A 83 4.14 14.03 -12.45
C GLN A 83 4.38 14.14 -10.94
N ALA A 84 5.59 13.81 -10.49
CA ALA A 84 5.98 13.89 -9.09
C ALA A 84 5.90 15.33 -8.56
N ALA A 85 6.36 16.31 -9.35
CA ALA A 85 6.24 17.73 -9.03
C ALA A 85 4.78 18.17 -8.91
N ALA A 86 3.91 17.75 -9.84
CA ALA A 86 2.48 18.05 -9.79
C ALA A 86 1.79 17.45 -8.56
N LEU A 87 2.23 16.28 -8.12
CA LEU A 87 1.73 15.58 -6.92
C LEU A 87 2.35 16.11 -5.62
N ARG A 88 3.45 16.87 -5.70
CA ARG A 88 4.26 17.31 -4.55
C ARG A 88 4.76 16.15 -3.69
N VAL A 89 5.08 15.02 -4.32
CA VAL A 89 5.68 13.85 -3.66
C VAL A 89 7.02 13.57 -4.35
N PRO A 90 8.14 13.42 -3.61
CA PRO A 90 9.44 13.13 -4.19
C PRO A 90 9.44 11.87 -5.05
N LEU A 91 10.11 11.91 -6.21
CA LEU A 91 10.38 10.74 -7.03
C LEU A 91 11.71 10.11 -6.63
N VAL A 92 11.70 8.81 -6.37
CA VAL A 92 12.89 7.98 -6.11
C VAL A 92 12.99 6.95 -7.22
N THR A 93 14.12 6.97 -7.94
CA THR A 93 14.36 6.04 -9.05
C THR A 93 15.64 5.24 -8.85
N ARG A 94 15.66 4.06 -9.45
CA ARG A 94 16.85 3.24 -9.67
C ARG A 94 16.81 2.65 -11.06
N ALA A 95 17.97 2.58 -11.71
CA ALA A 95 18.16 1.82 -12.94
C ALA A 95 18.77 0.47 -12.57
N ALA A 96 18.30 -0.60 -13.19
CA ALA A 96 18.79 -1.96 -12.97
C ALA A 96 18.56 -2.80 -14.22
N THR A 97 19.35 -3.86 -14.42
CA THR A 97 18.98 -4.93 -15.36
C THR A 97 17.81 -5.75 -14.83
N TRP A 98 17.33 -6.74 -15.59
CA TRP A 98 16.35 -7.70 -15.07
C TRP A 98 16.95 -8.59 -13.98
N GLU A 99 18.22 -8.99 -14.14
CA GLU A 99 18.95 -9.80 -13.18
C GLU A 99 19.18 -9.05 -11.86
N GLU A 100 19.44 -7.75 -11.93
CA GLU A 100 19.70 -6.89 -10.76
C GLU A 100 18.43 -6.31 -10.13
N TYR A 101 17.27 -6.46 -10.81
CA TYR A 101 16.05 -5.72 -10.48
C TYR A 101 15.61 -5.95 -9.04
N GLU A 102 15.52 -7.21 -8.62
CA GLU A 102 15.00 -7.56 -7.30
C GLU A 102 15.91 -7.04 -6.19
N ASP A 103 17.21 -7.28 -6.30
CA ASP A 103 18.20 -6.83 -5.31
C ASP A 103 18.24 -5.31 -5.21
N THR A 104 18.21 -4.62 -6.37
CA THR A 104 18.19 -3.16 -6.41
C THR A 104 16.91 -2.60 -5.80
N TYR A 105 15.77 -3.24 -6.06
CA TYR A 105 14.50 -2.83 -5.51
C TYR A 105 14.46 -3.03 -3.99
N ILE A 106 14.89 -4.20 -3.49
CA ILE A 106 14.99 -4.50 -2.05
C ILE A 106 15.93 -3.50 -1.35
N ALA A 107 17.08 -3.20 -1.93
CA ALA A 107 18.00 -2.21 -1.37
C ALA A 107 17.35 -0.83 -1.24
N LEU A 108 16.65 -0.37 -2.28
CA LEU A 108 15.88 0.88 -2.24
C LEU A 108 14.78 0.84 -1.16
N LEU A 109 14.06 -0.28 -1.01
CA LEU A 109 13.04 -0.41 0.03
C LEU A 109 13.65 -0.36 1.44
N HIS A 110 14.83 -0.95 1.65
CA HIS A 110 15.56 -0.82 2.92
C HIS A 110 15.97 0.62 3.21
N GLU A 111 16.43 1.38 2.20
CA GLU A 111 16.73 2.82 2.36
C GLU A 111 15.49 3.59 2.82
N LEU A 112 14.35 3.36 2.16
CA LEU A 112 13.08 4.00 2.51
C LEU A 112 12.61 3.59 3.92
N ARG A 113 12.78 2.31 4.29
CA ARG A 113 12.47 1.85 5.64
C ARG A 113 13.31 2.57 6.69
N GLY A 114 14.61 2.79 6.42
CA GLY A 114 15.50 3.58 7.27
C GLY A 114 15.07 5.05 7.42
N GLN A 115 14.31 5.59 6.46
CA GLN A 115 13.72 6.94 6.49
C GLN A 115 12.32 6.99 7.14
N GLY A 116 11.91 5.89 7.79
CA GLY A 116 10.63 5.79 8.49
C GLY A 116 9.44 5.52 7.57
N VAL A 117 9.64 4.98 6.38
CA VAL A 117 8.54 4.43 5.57
C VAL A 117 8.04 3.13 6.21
N GLU A 118 6.73 2.95 6.29
CA GLU A 118 6.07 1.88 7.03
C GLU A 118 5.39 0.86 6.12
N ALA A 119 4.87 1.31 4.97
CA ALA A 119 4.13 0.45 4.05
C ALA A 119 4.29 0.87 2.58
N GLY A 120 3.97 -0.06 1.69
CA GLY A 120 3.93 0.16 0.24
C GLY A 120 2.51 0.22 -0.32
N VAL A 121 2.28 1.14 -1.26
CA VAL A 121 1.00 1.26 -2.00
C VAL A 121 1.23 0.91 -3.46
N PHE A 122 0.45 -0.03 -3.99
CA PHE A 122 0.56 -0.55 -5.35
C PHE A 122 -0.78 -0.44 -6.08
N GLY A 123 -0.74 -0.10 -7.37
CA GLY A 123 -1.94 0.11 -8.19
C GLY A 123 -2.34 -1.07 -9.06
N ASP A 124 -1.39 -1.95 -9.35
CA ASP A 124 -1.44 -3.04 -10.32
C ASP A 124 -1.19 -4.38 -9.62
N ILE A 125 -2.23 -4.95 -9.01
CA ILE A 125 -2.16 -6.27 -8.33
C ILE A 125 -3.11 -7.29 -8.99
N ASP A 126 -3.39 -7.13 -10.27
CA ASP A 126 -4.37 -7.99 -10.95
C ASP A 126 -3.82 -9.42 -11.19
N LEU A 127 -2.50 -9.60 -11.11
CA LEU A 127 -1.83 -10.89 -11.24
C LEU A 127 -1.34 -11.38 -9.88
N GLN A 128 -1.85 -12.55 -9.44
CA GLN A 128 -1.46 -13.15 -8.16
C GLN A 128 0.07 -13.32 -8.03
N GLY A 129 0.77 -13.70 -9.11
CA GLY A 129 2.23 -13.81 -9.08
C GLY A 129 2.95 -12.48 -8.83
N HIS A 130 2.42 -11.37 -9.34
CA HIS A 130 2.95 -10.04 -9.04
C HIS A 130 2.69 -9.66 -7.58
N ARG A 131 1.50 -9.98 -7.07
CA ARG A 131 1.16 -9.80 -5.66
C ARG A 131 2.12 -10.53 -4.73
N ASP A 132 2.31 -11.82 -4.97
CA ASP A 132 3.18 -12.67 -4.13
C ASP A 132 4.62 -12.16 -4.16
N TRP A 133 5.07 -11.68 -5.31
CA TRP A 133 6.37 -11.04 -5.46
C TRP A 133 6.47 -9.75 -4.63
N VAL A 134 5.50 -8.84 -4.77
CA VAL A 134 5.44 -7.56 -4.03
C VAL A 134 5.42 -7.80 -2.52
N GLU A 135 4.54 -8.68 -2.04
CA GLU A 135 4.42 -8.99 -0.61
C GLU A 135 5.72 -9.57 -0.04
N ARG A 136 6.43 -10.40 -0.82
CA ARG A 136 7.71 -10.97 -0.42
C ARG A 136 8.80 -9.90 -0.31
N VAL A 137 8.98 -9.04 -1.32
CA VAL A 137 10.02 -8.01 -1.29
C VAL A 137 9.76 -6.96 -0.21
N CYS A 138 8.50 -6.54 -0.01
CA CYS A 138 8.13 -5.64 1.08
C CYS A 138 8.43 -6.26 2.45
N ARG A 139 8.09 -7.54 2.64
CA ARG A 139 8.37 -8.26 3.90
C ARG A 139 9.85 -8.39 4.17
N THR A 140 10.66 -8.71 3.16
CA THR A 140 12.13 -8.73 3.28
C THR A 140 12.66 -7.37 3.75
N ALA A 141 12.05 -6.28 3.27
CA ALA A 141 12.40 -4.92 3.68
C ALA A 141 11.75 -4.47 5.02
N GLY A 142 10.95 -5.31 5.68
CA GLY A 142 10.25 -4.96 6.93
C GLY A 142 9.11 -3.96 6.75
N LEU A 143 8.47 -3.96 5.58
CA LEU A 143 7.34 -3.11 5.21
C LEU A 143 6.03 -3.92 5.23
N GLY A 144 4.95 -3.25 5.67
CA GLY A 144 3.59 -3.78 5.67
C GLY A 144 2.82 -3.56 4.38
#